data_AF-A0A0A9WUQ3-F1
#
_entry.id   AF-A0A0A9WUQ3-F1
#
_cell.length_a   1.000
_cell.length_b   1.000
_cell.length_c   1.000
_cell.angle_alpha   90.00
_cell.angle_beta   90.00
_cell.angle_gamma   90.00
#
_symmetry.space_group_name_H-M   'P 1'
#
loop_
_entity.id
_entity.type
_entity.pdbx_description
1 polymer ?
#
loop_
_entity_poly.entity_id
_entity_poly.type
_entity_poly.pdbx_seq_one_letter_code
_entity_poly.pdbx_strand_id
1 'polypeptide(L)'
;IIEYPRPDYDDQYRTMSTMTYDSGGNQSGGGSLGEQITNFISSSGIAVFSKSWCPYCKKAKDLLDKYGTPYKVWELDLEANGDLVQAKLLEISGQKTVPNIYINKKHIGGFSDLKSLDDAGALKALVVKEESNYLNPGEQVTTFINSNAIALFSKSWCPYCKKAKELLDGYGADYKVWELDLEAEGELLQAKLLEISGQKTVPNIFINKNHIGGFSDLKSLDDAGAFESTGRKR
;
A
#
# COMPACT_ATOMS: atom_id res chain seq x y z
N ILE A 1 10.40 33.77 -32.34
CA ILE A 1 9.07 33.14 -32.18
C ILE A 1 8.79 32.46 -33.51
N ILE A 2 8.90 31.13 -33.56
CA ILE A 2 8.65 30.37 -34.79
C ILE A 2 7.32 29.67 -34.59
N GLU A 3 6.28 30.19 -35.22
CA GLU A 3 4.98 29.52 -35.33
C GLU A 3 5.10 28.40 -36.37
N TYR A 4 4.72 27.18 -35.97
CA TYR A 4 4.45 26.11 -36.91
C TYR A 4 2.93 25.99 -37.07
N PRO A 5 2.40 25.92 -38.30
CA PRO A 5 0.97 25.84 -38.55
C PRO A 5 0.41 24.49 -38.09
N ARG A 6 -0.76 24.52 -37.44
CA ARG A 6 -1.52 23.31 -37.11
C ARG A 6 -2.17 22.78 -38.39
N PRO A 7 -2.04 21.49 -38.74
CA PRO A 7 -2.85 20.91 -39.80
C PRO A 7 -4.30 20.81 -39.33
N ASP A 8 -5.19 21.42 -40.11
CA ASP A 8 -6.64 21.33 -39.97
C ASP A 8 -7.08 19.88 -40.28
N TYR A 9 -7.62 19.19 -39.28
CA TYR A 9 -8.05 17.79 -39.35
C TYR A 9 -9.50 17.69 -38.88
N ASP A 10 -10.40 18.33 -39.61
CA ASP A 10 -11.83 18.26 -39.32
C ASP A 10 -12.64 18.26 -40.63
N ASP A 11 -12.73 17.11 -41.34
CA ASP A 11 -13.87 16.86 -42.27
C ASP A 11 -14.02 15.42 -42.85
N GLN A 12 -13.80 14.32 -42.11
CA GLN A 12 -14.00 12.97 -42.70
C GLN A 12 -14.72 11.90 -41.86
N TYR A 13 -15.24 12.23 -40.68
CA TYR A 13 -16.01 11.26 -39.88
C TYR A 13 -17.42 11.74 -39.60
N ARG A 14 -18.18 11.97 -40.67
CA ARG A 14 -19.63 12.01 -40.60
C ARG A 14 -20.19 11.06 -41.65
N THR A 15 -20.96 10.08 -41.17
CA THR A 15 -21.63 8.98 -41.90
C THR A 15 -20.77 7.75 -42.19
N MET A 16 -20.76 6.80 -41.25
CA MET A 16 -21.09 5.41 -41.57
C MET A 16 -21.41 4.63 -40.28
N SER A 17 -22.72 4.48 -40.07
CA SER A 17 -23.31 3.57 -39.10
C SER A 17 -23.38 2.16 -39.72
N THR A 18 -23.20 1.16 -38.86
CA THR A 18 -23.52 -0.27 -39.05
C THR A 18 -22.83 -1.04 -40.19
N MET A 19 -21.70 -1.70 -39.89
CA MET A 19 -21.38 -3.01 -40.46
C MET A 19 -20.77 -3.91 -39.38
N THR A 20 -21.48 -5.00 -39.09
CA THR A 20 -21.01 -6.14 -38.30
C THR A 20 -19.97 -6.90 -39.11
N TYR A 21 -18.76 -7.06 -38.58
CA TYR A 21 -17.77 -8.02 -39.08
C TYR A 21 -17.62 -9.14 -38.07
N ASP A 22 -18.09 -10.32 -38.46
CA ASP A 22 -17.73 -11.60 -37.88
C ASP A 22 -16.93 -12.40 -38.93
N SER A 23 -15.85 -13.00 -38.43
CA SER A 23 -15.27 -14.30 -38.79
C SER A 23 -13.85 -14.28 -39.39
N GLY A 24 -12.93 -14.86 -38.61
CA GLY A 24 -11.89 -15.75 -39.13
C GLY A 24 -10.44 -15.39 -38.80
N GLY A 25 -9.93 -15.84 -37.64
CA GLY A 25 -8.49 -15.81 -37.34
C GLY A 25 -8.13 -16.28 -35.92
N ASN A 26 -7.89 -17.59 -35.78
CA ASN A 26 -7.43 -18.27 -34.57
C ASN A 26 -6.07 -17.74 -34.07
N GLN A 27 -5.96 -17.29 -32.81
CA GLN A 27 -4.85 -17.60 -31.88
C GLN A 27 -5.26 -17.32 -30.40
N SER A 28 -5.48 -18.41 -29.67
CA SER A 28 -4.99 -18.69 -28.30
C SER A 28 -4.75 -17.54 -27.30
N GLY A 29 -5.64 -17.46 -26.30
CA GLY A 29 -5.27 -17.12 -24.91
C GLY A 29 -5.02 -15.65 -24.58
N GLY A 30 -5.99 -14.76 -24.80
CA GLY A 30 -5.91 -13.40 -24.28
C GLY A 30 -7.30 -12.74 -24.28
N GLY A 31 -7.69 -12.15 -23.16
CA GLY A 31 -8.97 -11.45 -23.02
C GLY A 31 -9.15 -10.32 -24.04
N SER A 32 -10.35 -9.74 -24.10
CA SER A 32 -10.67 -8.61 -24.98
C SER A 32 -9.69 -7.44 -24.77
N LEU A 33 -9.52 -6.57 -25.76
CA LEU A 33 -8.63 -5.40 -25.64
C LEU A 33 -8.97 -4.52 -24.44
N GLY A 34 -10.26 -4.39 -24.11
CA GLY A 34 -10.71 -3.70 -22.90
C GLY A 34 -10.22 -4.39 -21.63
N GLU A 35 -10.32 -5.71 -21.54
CA GLU A 35 -9.79 -6.49 -20.41
C GLU A 35 -8.27 -6.33 -20.28
N GLN A 36 -7.52 -6.32 -21.39
CA GLN A 36 -6.07 -6.10 -21.36
C GLN A 36 -5.73 -4.72 -20.77
N ILE A 37 -6.42 -3.67 -21.19
CA ILE A 37 -6.27 -2.31 -20.64
C ILE A 37 -6.63 -2.28 -19.16
N THR A 38 -7.77 -2.85 -18.77
CA THR A 38 -8.22 -2.91 -17.38
C THR A 38 -7.25 -3.70 -16.51
N ASN A 39 -6.70 -4.81 -17.00
CA ASN A 39 -5.71 -5.63 -16.31
C ASN A 39 -4.38 -4.89 -16.15
N PHE A 40 -3.94 -4.17 -17.18
CA PHE A 40 -2.76 -3.32 -17.11
C PHE A 40 -2.93 -2.24 -16.05
N ILE A 41 -4.04 -1.49 -16.08
CA ILE A 41 -4.35 -0.46 -15.06
C ILE A 41 -4.41 -1.07 -13.66
N SER A 42 -5.08 -2.21 -13.50
CA SER A 42 -5.30 -2.83 -12.19
C SER A 42 -4.05 -3.43 -11.56
N SER A 43 -3.09 -3.89 -12.38
CA SER A 43 -1.87 -4.57 -11.92
C SER A 43 -0.62 -3.68 -11.85
N SER A 44 -0.73 -2.40 -12.22
CA SER A 44 0.43 -1.50 -12.32
C SER A 44 0.64 -0.61 -11.11
N GLY A 45 -0.41 -0.34 -10.31
CA GLY A 45 -0.39 0.73 -9.31
C GLY A 45 -0.38 2.12 -9.98
N ILE A 46 0.67 2.43 -10.72
CA ILE A 46 0.77 3.58 -11.64
C ILE A 46 0.93 3.04 -13.06
N ALA A 47 -0.05 3.31 -13.92
CA ALA A 47 -0.04 2.93 -15.33
C ALA A 47 0.07 4.18 -16.21
N VAL A 48 1.01 4.16 -17.15
CA VAL A 48 1.24 5.25 -18.10
C VAL A 48 1.11 4.71 -19.52
N PHE A 49 0.04 5.08 -20.21
CA PHE A 49 -0.04 4.87 -21.66
C PHE A 49 0.70 6.00 -22.36
N SER A 50 1.67 5.64 -23.20
CA SER A 50 2.73 6.53 -23.69
C SER A 50 2.97 6.35 -25.18
N LYS A 51 3.74 7.26 -25.78
CA LYS A 51 4.44 7.02 -27.04
C LYS A 51 5.92 7.39 -26.88
N SER A 52 6.82 6.60 -27.45
CA SER A 52 8.27 6.71 -27.24
C SER A 52 8.83 8.08 -27.65
N TRP A 53 8.27 8.69 -28.69
CA TRP A 53 8.67 9.99 -29.21
C TRP A 53 7.97 11.19 -28.51
N CYS A 54 6.98 10.95 -27.64
CA CYS A 54 6.15 12.02 -27.10
C CYS A 54 6.85 12.81 -25.99
N PRO A 55 7.04 14.13 -26.13
CA PRO A 55 7.73 14.95 -25.13
C PRO A 55 6.96 15.08 -23.81
N TYR A 56 5.62 15.09 -23.85
CA TYR A 56 4.81 15.14 -22.62
C TYR A 56 4.83 13.81 -21.86
N CYS A 57 4.94 12.68 -22.57
CA CYS A 57 5.14 11.37 -21.93
C CYS A 57 6.49 11.32 -21.21
N LYS A 58 7.55 11.84 -21.83
CA LYS A 58 8.86 11.97 -21.18
C LYS A 58 8.77 12.81 -19.91
N LYS A 59 8.16 14.00 -19.97
CA LYS A 59 7.99 14.86 -18.78
C LYS A 59 7.18 14.20 -17.66
N ALA A 60 6.15 13.43 -17.99
CA ALA A 60 5.36 12.69 -17.00
C ALA A 60 6.20 11.61 -16.31
N LYS A 61 6.97 10.83 -17.09
CA LYS A 61 7.92 9.83 -16.58
C LYS A 61 8.99 10.46 -15.68
N ASP A 62 9.64 11.53 -16.16
CA ASP A 62 10.64 12.28 -15.39
C ASP A 62 10.07 12.82 -14.06
N LEU A 63 8.80 13.25 -14.04
CA LEU A 63 8.14 13.71 -12.81
C LEU A 63 7.86 12.55 -11.84
N LEU A 64 7.37 11.41 -12.33
CA LEU A 64 7.12 10.23 -11.51
C LEU A 64 8.43 9.64 -10.96
N ASP A 65 9.51 9.65 -11.74
CA ASP A 65 10.84 9.18 -11.33
C ASP A 65 11.37 9.93 -10.10
N LYS A 66 11.03 11.23 -9.93
CA LYS A 66 11.41 12.01 -8.73
C LYS A 66 10.84 11.44 -7.43
N TYR A 67 9.72 10.72 -7.50
CA TYR A 67 9.07 10.12 -6.35
C TYR A 67 9.57 8.70 -6.04
N GLY A 68 10.46 8.14 -6.87
CA GLY A 68 11.08 6.82 -6.65
C GLY A 68 10.10 5.64 -6.65
N THR A 69 8.83 5.86 -7.04
CA THR A 69 7.82 4.79 -7.08
C THR A 69 7.81 4.13 -8.46
N PRO A 70 7.93 2.79 -8.54
CA PRO A 70 7.82 2.09 -9.81
C PRO A 70 6.46 2.31 -10.49
N TYR A 71 6.48 2.53 -11.79
CA TYR A 71 5.30 2.57 -12.66
C TYR A 71 5.48 1.65 -13.86
N LYS A 72 4.38 1.23 -14.47
CA LYS A 72 4.40 0.50 -15.75
C LYS A 72 4.03 1.42 -16.89
N VAL A 73 4.70 1.22 -18.01
CA VAL A 73 4.49 1.99 -19.24
C VAL A 73 4.00 1.05 -20.34
N TRP A 74 2.99 1.49 -21.09
CA TRP A 74 2.58 0.85 -22.34
C TRP A 74 2.85 1.81 -23.49
N GLU A 75 3.91 1.56 -24.26
CA GLU A 75 4.33 2.41 -25.38
C GLU A 75 3.53 2.04 -26.64
N LEU A 76 2.48 2.80 -26.92
CA LEU A 76 1.50 2.45 -27.95
C LEU A 76 2.08 2.46 -29.36
N ASP A 77 3.08 3.30 -29.63
CA ASP A 77 3.74 3.38 -30.94
C ASP A 77 4.64 2.18 -31.26
N LEU A 78 4.94 1.33 -30.28
CA LEU A 78 5.74 0.11 -30.46
C LEU A 78 4.87 -1.15 -30.62
N GLU A 79 3.54 -1.01 -30.49
CA GLU A 79 2.59 -2.10 -30.57
C GLU A 79 1.87 -2.13 -31.92
N ALA A 80 1.74 -3.32 -32.51
CA ALA A 80 1.03 -3.49 -33.78
C ALA A 80 -0.44 -3.02 -33.74
N ASN A 81 -1.07 -3.10 -32.57
CA ASN A 81 -2.45 -2.68 -32.33
C ASN A 81 -2.56 -1.38 -31.51
N GLY A 82 -1.49 -0.58 -31.43
CA GLY A 82 -1.45 0.64 -30.59
C GLY A 82 -2.57 1.63 -30.87
N ASP A 83 -2.96 1.81 -32.14
CA ASP A 83 -4.07 2.70 -32.51
C ASP A 83 -5.42 2.20 -32.00
N LEU A 84 -5.63 0.87 -31.95
CA LEU A 84 -6.83 0.26 -31.36
C LEU A 84 -6.83 0.45 -29.84
N VAL A 85 -5.68 0.31 -29.18
CA VAL A 85 -5.54 0.61 -27.74
C VAL A 85 -5.91 2.07 -27.49
N GLN A 86 -5.39 3.00 -28.30
CA GLN A 86 -5.65 4.42 -28.17
C GLN A 86 -7.13 4.79 -28.39
N ALA A 87 -7.78 4.16 -29.36
CA ALA A 87 -9.23 4.30 -29.57
C ALA A 87 -10.01 3.76 -28.35
N LYS A 88 -9.61 2.61 -27.81
CA LYS A 88 -10.28 2.04 -26.64
C LYS A 88 -10.07 2.86 -25.37
N LEU A 89 -8.92 3.50 -25.20
CA LEU A 89 -8.67 4.45 -24.12
C LEU A 89 -9.61 5.66 -24.16
N LEU A 90 -9.93 6.17 -25.35
CA LEU A 90 -10.94 7.23 -25.51
C LEU A 90 -12.31 6.77 -24.99
N GLU A 91 -12.73 5.54 -25.28
CA GLU A 91 -13.99 5.00 -24.75
C GLU A 91 -13.97 4.84 -23.22
N ILE A 92 -12.84 4.41 -22.65
CA ILE A 92 -12.72 4.12 -21.21
C ILE A 92 -12.58 5.40 -20.37
N SER A 93 -11.75 6.34 -20.84
CA SER A 93 -11.29 7.48 -20.03
C SER A 93 -11.81 8.83 -20.53
N GLY A 94 -12.39 8.87 -21.73
CA GLY A 94 -12.72 10.10 -22.44
C GLY A 94 -11.50 10.81 -23.05
N GLN A 95 -10.29 10.26 -22.92
CA GLN A 95 -9.06 10.89 -23.39
C GLN A 95 -8.32 10.01 -24.42
N LYS A 96 -8.21 10.53 -25.65
CA LYS A 96 -7.43 9.90 -26.74
C LYS A 96 -5.94 10.21 -26.66
N THR A 97 -5.54 11.31 -26.03
CA THR A 97 -4.15 11.80 -26.06
C THR A 97 -3.26 11.06 -25.08
N VAL A 98 -1.98 10.92 -25.45
CA VAL A 98 -0.91 10.48 -24.53
C VAL A 98 -0.16 11.70 -23.96
N PRO A 99 0.38 11.61 -22.74
CA PRO A 99 0.25 10.49 -21.81
C PRO A 99 -1.18 10.37 -21.29
N ASN A 100 -1.66 9.13 -21.10
CA ASN A 100 -2.93 8.83 -20.43
C ASN A 100 -2.58 8.03 -19.17
N ILE A 101 -2.77 8.67 -18.00
CA ILE A 101 -2.16 8.25 -16.74
C ILE A 101 -3.23 7.78 -15.77
N TYR A 102 -2.97 6.65 -15.13
CA TYR A 102 -3.77 6.11 -14.05
C TYR A 102 -2.91 5.90 -12.80
N ILE A 103 -3.43 6.30 -11.64
CA ILE A 103 -2.82 6.03 -10.34
C ILE A 103 -3.88 5.36 -9.47
N ASN A 104 -3.55 4.20 -8.90
CA ASN A 104 -4.45 3.38 -8.08
C ASN A 104 -5.81 3.16 -8.75
N LYS A 105 -5.79 2.79 -10.04
CA LYS A 105 -6.96 2.55 -10.90
C LYS A 105 -7.79 3.79 -11.25
N LYS A 106 -7.47 4.97 -10.69
CA LYS A 106 -8.14 6.23 -11.00
C LYS A 106 -7.46 6.91 -12.19
N HIS A 107 -8.26 7.34 -13.18
CA HIS A 107 -7.78 8.15 -14.29
C HIS A 107 -7.37 9.54 -13.77
N ILE A 108 -6.14 9.95 -14.08
CA ILE A 108 -5.56 11.23 -13.69
C ILE A 108 -5.63 12.23 -14.85
N GLY A 109 -5.45 11.76 -16.08
CA GLY A 109 -5.40 12.59 -17.28
C GLY A 109 -4.02 12.60 -17.92
N GLY A 110 -3.60 13.75 -18.43
CA GLY A 110 -2.31 13.95 -19.09
C GLY A 110 -1.22 14.52 -18.19
N PHE A 111 -0.14 15.01 -18.81
CA PHE A 111 0.98 15.61 -18.07
C PHE A 111 0.56 16.86 -17.30
N SER A 112 -0.32 17.69 -17.87
CA SER A 112 -0.81 18.91 -17.20
C SER A 112 -1.55 18.57 -15.90
N ASP A 113 -2.43 17.56 -15.93
CA ASP A 113 -3.19 17.13 -14.75
C ASP A 113 -2.27 16.55 -13.68
N LEU A 114 -1.31 15.71 -14.09
CA LEU A 114 -0.29 15.18 -13.19
C LEU A 114 0.54 16.30 -12.54
N LYS A 115 0.95 17.29 -13.33
CA LYS A 115 1.72 18.43 -12.83
C LYS A 115 0.90 19.33 -11.90
N SER A 116 -0.39 19.51 -12.16
CA SER A 116 -1.27 20.23 -11.23
C SER A 116 -1.43 19.52 -9.88
N LEU A 117 -1.48 18.19 -9.87
CA LEU A 117 -1.47 17.41 -8.62
C LEU A 117 -0.15 17.56 -7.85
N ASP A 118 0.97 17.60 -8.57
CA ASP A 118 2.30 17.84 -8.02
C ASP A 118 2.41 19.22 -7.39
N ASP A 119 1.98 20.26 -8.11
CA ASP A 119 1.99 21.66 -7.64
C ASP A 119 1.07 21.87 -6.42
N ALA A 120 -0.03 21.13 -6.34
CA ALA A 120 -0.91 21.12 -5.18
C ALA A 120 -0.37 20.30 -4.00
N GLY A 121 0.79 19.63 -4.14
CA GLY A 121 1.36 18.73 -3.13
C GLY A 121 0.60 17.40 -2.94
N ALA A 122 -0.46 17.17 -3.73
CA ALA A 122 -1.32 15.99 -3.61
C ALA A 122 -0.72 14.74 -4.27
N LEU A 123 0.19 14.92 -5.25
CA LEU A 123 0.75 13.81 -6.00
C LEU A 123 1.53 12.83 -5.11
N LYS A 124 2.31 13.37 -4.15
CA LYS A 124 3.13 12.56 -3.22
C LYS A 124 2.31 11.47 -2.53
N ALA A 125 1.15 11.82 -1.99
CA ALA A 125 0.27 10.89 -1.27
C ALA A 125 -0.36 9.82 -2.18
N LEU A 126 -0.39 10.04 -3.50
CA LEU A 126 -0.95 9.10 -4.47
C LEU A 126 0.09 8.13 -5.02
N VAL A 127 1.32 8.61 -5.25
CA VAL A 127 2.38 7.82 -5.89
C VAL A 127 3.28 7.16 -4.87
N VAL A 128 3.65 7.85 -3.80
CA VAL A 128 4.38 7.23 -2.71
C VAL A 128 3.37 6.39 -1.95
N LYS A 129 3.42 5.07 -2.15
CA LYS A 129 2.95 4.17 -1.10
C LYS A 129 3.81 4.53 0.09
N GLU A 130 3.21 5.10 1.13
CA GLU A 130 3.84 5.26 2.46
C GLU A 130 4.76 4.05 2.65
N GLU A 131 6.04 4.27 2.99
CA GLU A 131 6.95 3.19 3.39
C GLU A 131 6.35 2.48 4.61
N SER A 132 5.44 1.56 4.35
CA SER A 132 4.64 0.85 5.33
C SER A 132 4.54 -0.62 4.91
N ASN A 133 5.69 -1.16 4.52
CA ASN A 133 5.97 -2.55 4.83
C ASN A 133 6.45 -2.72 6.29
N TYR A 134 6.51 -1.62 7.04
CA TYR A 134 6.39 -1.63 8.49
C TYR A 134 4.92 -1.37 8.81
N LEU A 135 4.26 -2.34 9.47
CA LEU A 135 2.96 -2.10 10.10
C LEU A 135 3.04 -0.78 10.87
N ASN A 136 1.99 0.04 10.85
CA ASN A 136 2.01 1.26 11.67
C ASN A 136 2.25 0.87 13.15
N PRO A 137 2.95 1.67 13.98
CA PRO A 137 3.32 1.25 15.34
C PRO A 137 2.14 0.80 16.22
N GLY A 138 0.94 1.33 15.98
CA GLY A 138 -0.27 0.88 16.71
C GLY A 138 -0.75 -0.50 16.28
N GLU A 139 -0.72 -0.78 14.97
CA GLU A 139 -1.04 -2.07 14.39
C GLU A 139 0.01 -3.12 14.74
N GLN A 140 1.29 -2.73 14.82
CA GLN A 140 2.37 -3.55 15.38
C GLN A 140 2.04 -4.01 16.79
N VAL A 141 1.79 -3.07 17.71
CA VAL A 141 1.44 -3.35 19.11
C VAL A 141 0.18 -4.22 19.18
N THR A 142 -0.85 -3.87 18.42
CA THR A 142 -2.13 -4.61 18.39
C THR A 142 -1.95 -6.03 17.84
N THR A 143 -1.16 -6.21 16.80
CA THR A 143 -0.86 -7.53 16.20
C THR A 143 -0.09 -8.40 17.18
N PHE A 144 0.89 -7.84 17.88
CA PHE A 144 1.64 -8.56 18.90
C PHE A 144 0.75 -8.97 20.07
N ILE A 145 -0.17 -8.11 20.53
CA ILE A 145 -1.16 -8.47 21.57
C ILE A 145 -2.10 -9.58 21.07
N ASN A 146 -2.59 -9.45 19.83
CA ASN A 146 -3.61 -10.35 19.30
C ASN A 146 -3.08 -11.73 18.91
N SER A 147 -1.79 -11.82 18.57
CA SER A 147 -1.16 -13.06 18.09
C SER A 147 -0.55 -13.90 19.22
N ASN A 148 -0.51 -13.38 20.45
CA ASN A 148 0.14 -14.04 21.57
C ASN A 148 -0.82 -14.20 22.75
N ALA A 149 -0.91 -15.40 23.32
CA ALA A 149 -1.74 -15.66 24.50
C ALA A 149 -1.28 -14.83 25.70
N ILE A 150 0.04 -14.66 25.85
CA ILE A 150 0.65 -13.74 26.81
C ILE A 150 1.64 -12.85 26.05
N ALA A 151 1.35 -11.56 25.99
CA ALA A 151 2.19 -10.54 25.38
C ALA A 151 2.80 -9.67 26.48
N LEU A 152 4.13 -9.70 26.61
CA LEU A 152 4.88 -8.93 27.60
C LEU A 152 5.72 -7.86 26.90
N PHE A 153 5.32 -6.60 27.05
CA PHE A 153 6.16 -5.47 26.67
C PHE A 153 7.15 -5.17 27.79
N SER A 154 8.43 -5.09 27.42
CA SER A 154 9.55 -5.10 28.34
C SER A 154 10.62 -4.07 27.96
N LYS A 155 11.57 -3.86 28.87
CA LYS A 155 12.85 -3.23 28.56
C LYS A 155 13.95 -4.09 29.17
N SER A 156 15.06 -4.26 28.46
CA SER A 156 16.14 -5.20 28.82
C SER A 156 16.76 -4.91 30.20
N TRP A 157 16.81 -3.63 30.58
CA TRP A 157 17.35 -3.17 31.85
C TRP A 157 16.35 -3.18 33.02
N CYS A 158 15.05 -3.39 32.76
CA CYS A 158 14.01 -3.22 33.76
C CYS A 158 13.96 -4.38 34.78
N PRO A 159 14.11 -4.13 36.09
CA PRO A 159 14.11 -5.20 37.10
C PRO A 159 12.73 -5.86 37.28
N TYR A 160 11.64 -5.10 37.21
CA TYR A 160 10.29 -5.66 37.33
C TYR A 160 9.90 -6.51 36.12
N CYS A 161 10.46 -6.22 34.95
CA CYS A 161 10.31 -7.09 33.78
C CYS A 161 10.98 -8.45 33.99
N LYS A 162 12.18 -8.48 34.61
CA LYS A 162 12.87 -9.74 34.93
C LYS A 162 12.04 -10.59 35.88
N LYS A 163 11.49 -9.98 36.93
CA LYS A 163 10.58 -10.68 37.87
C LYS A 163 9.32 -11.22 37.18
N ALA A 164 8.73 -10.46 36.25
CA ALA A 164 7.57 -10.93 35.49
C ALA A 164 7.92 -12.15 34.62
N LYS A 165 9.08 -12.13 33.95
CA LYS A 165 9.59 -13.27 33.16
C LYS A 165 9.82 -14.49 34.04
N GLU A 166 10.53 -14.32 35.16
CA GLU A 166 10.79 -15.40 36.13
C GLU A 166 9.51 -16.04 36.65
N LEU A 167 8.47 -15.25 36.95
CA LEU A 167 7.18 -15.76 37.39
C LEU A 167 6.49 -16.58 36.29
N LEU A 168 6.44 -16.06 35.06
CA LEU A 168 5.84 -16.77 33.91
C LEU A 168 6.62 -18.05 33.55
N ASP A 169 7.95 -18.00 33.61
CA ASP A 169 8.84 -19.13 33.43
C ASP A 169 8.60 -20.20 34.50
N GLY A 170 8.37 -19.81 35.75
CA GLY A 170 8.03 -20.72 36.85
C GLY A 170 6.74 -21.52 36.61
N TYR A 171 5.79 -20.95 35.86
CA TYR A 171 4.58 -21.63 35.41
C TYR A 171 4.76 -22.43 34.11
N GLY A 172 5.91 -22.30 33.43
CA GLY A 172 6.12 -22.87 32.10
C GLY A 172 5.19 -22.29 31.03
N ALA A 173 4.71 -21.06 31.25
CA ALA A 173 3.78 -20.39 30.35
C ALA A 173 4.44 -20.06 29.01
N ASP A 174 3.69 -20.16 27.91
CA ASP A 174 4.16 -19.67 26.60
C ASP A 174 3.81 -18.18 26.48
N TYR A 175 4.84 -17.33 26.52
CA TYR A 175 4.70 -15.89 26.38
C TYR A 175 5.71 -15.33 25.39
N LYS A 176 5.35 -14.23 24.74
CA LYS A 176 6.27 -13.47 23.89
C LYS A 176 6.64 -12.16 24.55
N VAL A 177 7.90 -11.79 24.38
CA VAL A 177 8.47 -10.55 24.90
C VAL A 177 8.76 -9.61 23.74
N TRP A 178 8.39 -8.36 23.90
CA TRP A 178 8.85 -7.27 23.04
C TRP A 178 9.72 -6.31 23.86
N GLU A 179 11.02 -6.29 23.59
CA GLU A 179 11.99 -5.42 24.26
C GLU A 179 12.00 -4.04 23.59
N LEU A 180 11.21 -3.11 24.12
CA LEU A 180 11.00 -1.80 23.51
C LEU A 180 12.27 -0.94 23.43
N ASP A 181 13.25 -1.17 24.32
CA ASP A 181 14.52 -0.43 24.32
C ASP A 181 15.52 -0.91 23.26
N LEU A 182 15.25 -2.04 22.61
CA LEU A 182 16.10 -2.57 21.52
C LEU A 182 15.57 -2.22 20.13
N GLU A 183 14.37 -1.65 20.05
CA GLU A 183 13.74 -1.21 18.81
C GLU A 183 14.18 0.21 18.44
N ALA A 184 14.49 0.45 17.16
CA ALA A 184 14.87 1.77 16.68
C ALA A 184 13.75 2.81 16.92
N GLU A 185 12.50 2.40 16.76
CA GLU A 185 11.29 3.20 17.01
C GLU A 185 10.62 2.88 18.35
N GLY A 186 11.36 2.35 19.33
CA GLY A 186 10.85 1.92 20.63
C GLY A 186 9.98 2.95 21.38
N GLU A 187 10.35 4.23 21.29
CA GLU A 187 9.58 5.32 21.91
C GLU A 187 8.21 5.53 21.23
N LEU A 188 8.12 5.36 19.91
CA LEU A 188 6.84 5.42 19.18
C LEU A 188 5.94 4.24 19.53
N LEU A 189 6.52 3.03 19.59
CA LEU A 189 5.82 1.82 20.04
C LEU A 189 5.29 1.99 21.48
N GLN A 190 6.11 2.56 22.38
CA GLN A 190 5.70 2.80 23.76
C GLN A 190 4.59 3.86 23.88
N ALA A 191 4.62 4.90 23.04
CA ALA A 191 3.54 5.89 22.98
C ALA A 191 2.22 5.25 22.51
N LYS A 192 2.26 4.38 21.49
CA LYS A 192 1.07 3.64 21.03
C LYS A 192 0.58 2.62 22.02
N LEU A 193 1.49 1.94 22.72
CA LEU A 193 1.15 1.05 23.81
C LEU A 193 0.42 1.79 24.95
N LEU A 194 0.86 3.01 25.29
CA LEU A 194 0.16 3.87 26.25
C LEU A 194 -1.26 4.24 25.77
N GLU A 195 -1.44 4.59 24.49
CA GLU A 195 -2.79 4.86 23.94
C GLU A 195 -3.71 3.63 24.05
N ILE A 196 -3.19 2.43 23.82
CA ILE A 196 -3.94 1.17 23.84
C ILE A 196 -4.27 0.71 25.25
N SER A 197 -3.30 0.77 26.16
CA SER A 197 -3.38 0.13 27.48
C SER A 197 -3.66 1.10 28.62
N GLY A 198 -3.48 2.41 28.38
CA GLY A 198 -3.48 3.43 29.43
C GLY A 198 -2.24 3.41 30.34
N GLN A 199 -1.25 2.54 30.08
CA GLN A 199 -0.06 2.38 30.91
C GLN A 199 1.22 2.64 30.14
N LYS A 200 2.00 3.64 30.60
CA LYS A 200 3.29 4.00 29.99
C LYS A 200 4.42 3.08 30.44
N THR A 201 4.35 2.54 31.64
CA THR A 201 5.45 1.81 32.30
C THR A 201 5.54 0.37 31.83
N VAL A 202 6.77 -0.17 31.80
CA VAL A 202 7.03 -1.60 31.66
C VAL A 202 7.32 -2.25 33.02
N PRO A 203 7.01 -3.54 33.24
CA PRO A 203 6.34 -4.43 32.28
C PRO A 203 4.90 -3.99 32.01
N ASN A 204 4.44 -4.19 30.78
CA ASN A 204 3.06 -3.95 30.38
C ASN A 204 2.56 -5.26 29.75
N ILE A 205 1.63 -5.91 30.43
CA ILE A 205 1.31 -7.32 30.23
C ILE A 205 -0.11 -7.45 29.74
N PHE A 206 -0.30 -8.28 28.71
CA PHE A 206 -1.61 -8.69 28.22
C PHE A 206 -1.74 -10.21 28.29
N ILE A 207 -2.90 -10.68 28.71
CA ILE A 207 -3.27 -12.10 28.71
C ILE A 207 -4.57 -12.23 27.94
N ASN A 208 -4.57 -13.05 26.88
CA ASN A 208 -5.70 -13.25 25.98
C ASN A 208 -6.31 -11.92 25.53
N LYS A 209 -5.45 -10.99 25.09
CA LYS A 209 -5.80 -9.64 24.61
C LYS A 209 -6.28 -8.65 25.68
N ASN A 210 -6.49 -9.10 26.91
CA ASN A 210 -6.87 -8.22 28.02
C ASN A 210 -5.62 -7.63 28.68
N HIS A 211 -5.61 -6.31 28.86
CA HIS A 211 -4.53 -5.63 29.58
C HIS A 211 -4.61 -5.98 31.08
N ILE A 212 -3.51 -6.50 31.61
CA ILE A 212 -3.38 -6.88 33.02
C ILE A 212 -2.73 -5.77 33.83
N GLY A 213 -1.75 -5.08 33.26
CA GLY A 213 -0.98 -4.04 33.94
C GLY A 213 0.50 -4.41 34.08
N GLY A 214 1.09 -4.08 35.23
CA GLY A 214 2.48 -4.31 35.54
C GLY A 214 2.75 -5.59 36.33
N PHE A 215 3.95 -5.66 36.93
CA PHE A 215 4.36 -6.83 37.71
C PHE A 215 3.50 -7.03 38.97
N SER A 216 3.09 -5.93 39.63
CA SER A 216 2.22 -6.00 40.81
C SER A 216 0.88 -6.63 40.47
N ASP A 217 0.26 -6.23 39.35
CA ASP A 217 -1.02 -6.76 38.89
C ASP A 217 -0.90 -8.23 38.51
N LEU A 218 0.19 -8.60 37.81
CA LEU A 218 0.52 -9.99 37.51
C LEU A 218 0.63 -10.84 38.78
N LYS A 219 1.34 -10.32 39.80
CA LYS A 219 1.52 -11.01 41.08
C LYS A 219 0.20 -11.16 41.84
N SER A 220 -0.68 -10.16 41.78
CA SER A 220 -2.02 -10.26 42.38
C SER A 220 -2.89 -11.31 41.69
N LEU A 221 -2.81 -11.46 40.36
CA LEU A 221 -3.48 -12.54 39.64
C LEU A 221 -2.95 -13.93 40.00
N ASP A 222 -1.64 -14.03 40.19
CA ASP A 222 -0.95 -15.22 40.67
C ASP A 222 -1.43 -15.62 42.08
N ASP A 223 -1.46 -14.67 43.03
CA ASP A 223 -1.97 -14.89 44.38
C ASP A 223 -3.46 -15.29 44.40
N ALA A 224 -4.23 -14.88 43.39
CA ALA A 224 -5.63 -15.26 43.20
C ALA A 224 -5.80 -16.65 42.53
N GLY A 225 -4.72 -17.32 42.15
CA GLY A 225 -4.74 -18.66 41.54
C GLY A 225 -5.06 -18.68 40.03
N ALA A 226 -5.00 -17.55 39.33
CA ALA A 226 -5.44 -17.46 37.93
C ALA A 226 -4.54 -18.25 36.94
N PHE A 227 -3.26 -18.44 37.27
CA PHE A 227 -2.27 -19.08 36.40
C PHE A 227 -2.36 -20.60 36.32
N GLU A 228 -2.97 -21.27 37.30
CA GLU A 228 -3.16 -22.73 37.27
C GLU A 228 -4.08 -23.20 36.14
N SER A 229 -4.95 -22.30 35.64
CA SER A 229 -5.97 -22.60 34.63
C SER A 229 -5.52 -22.33 33.18
N THR A 230 -4.45 -21.57 32.96
CA THR A 230 -4.11 -20.98 31.65
C THR A 230 -2.71 -21.34 31.13
N GLY A 231 -1.82 -21.90 31.95
CA GLY A 231 -0.40 -22.12 31.61
C GLY A 231 0.03 -23.56 31.28
N ARG A 232 -0.82 -24.59 31.41
CA ARG A 232 -0.40 -25.96 31.10
C ARG A 232 -0.29 -26.18 29.60
N LYS A 233 0.93 -26.40 29.10
CA LYS A 233 1.18 -27.17 27.87
C LYS A 233 0.39 -28.48 27.99
N ARG A 234 -0.63 -28.65 27.14
CA ARG A 234 -1.13 -29.98 26.80
C ARG A 234 -0.20 -30.63 25.79
#